data_AF-A0A919BQH3-F1
#
_entry.id   AF-A0A919BQH3-F1
#
_cell.length_a   1.000
_cell.length_b   1.000
_cell.length_c   1.000
_cell.angle_alpha   90.00
_cell.angle_beta   90.00
_cell.angle_gamma   90.00
#
_symmetry.space_group_name_H-M   'P 1'
#
loop_
_entity.id
_entity.type
_entity.pdbx_description
1 polymer ?
#
loop_
_entity_poly.entity_id
_entity_poly.type
_entity_poly.pdbx_seq_one_letter_code
_entity_poly.pdbx_strand_id
1 'polypeptide(L)'
;MSTLIFDGGSQVLEAEPLSRFLLQFTLKQASGIAPFNAWTYVMPTERLEPLWSVLRPVPLSPYMPAYGGHLFYAAPGLLASISADENEANAAFGARHRETLAPLKAYDFPWRRFDA
;
A
#
# COMPACT_ATOMS: atom_id res chain seq x y z
N MET A 1 9.57 -2.28 22.37
CA MET A 1 9.53 -3.59 21.68
C MET A 1 10.39 -3.44 20.44
N SER A 2 11.63 -3.92 20.49
CA SER A 2 12.65 -3.66 19.45
C SER A 2 12.53 -4.67 18.32
N THR A 3 12.72 -4.20 17.07
CA THR A 3 12.68 -5.04 15.87
C THR A 3 14.10 -5.40 15.45
N LEU A 4 14.29 -6.66 15.05
CA LEU A 4 15.56 -7.21 14.60
C LEU A 4 15.57 -7.28 13.07
N ILE A 5 16.69 -6.95 12.46
CA ILE A 5 16.93 -7.11 11.02
C ILE A 5 17.98 -8.21 10.84
N PHE A 6 17.82 -9.05 9.82
CA PHE A 6 18.76 -10.13 9.50
C PHE A 6 19.80 -9.66 8.50
N ASP A 7 21.08 -9.67 8.89
CA ASP A 7 22.22 -9.46 8.01
C ASP A 7 23.23 -10.62 8.19
N GLY A 8 23.50 -11.35 7.10
CA GLY A 8 24.60 -12.31 7.03
C GLY A 8 24.67 -13.37 8.14
N GLY A 9 23.54 -13.74 8.75
CA GLY A 9 23.48 -14.73 9.84
C GLY A 9 23.53 -14.16 11.27
N SER A 10 23.53 -12.83 11.45
CA SER A 10 23.43 -12.19 12.76
C SER A 10 22.21 -11.28 12.87
N GLN A 11 21.52 -11.34 14.02
CA GLN A 11 20.42 -10.43 14.35
C GLN A 11 21.02 -9.14 14.90
N VAL A 12 20.90 -8.04 14.15
CA VAL A 12 21.37 -6.72 14.58
C VAL A 12 20.19 -5.94 15.14
N LEU A 13 20.39 -5.28 16.28
CA LEU A 13 19.42 -4.38 16.88
C LEU A 13 19.31 -3.12 16.00
N GLU A 14 18.10 -2.75 15.60
CA GLU A 14 17.87 -1.50 14.85
C GLU A 14 18.44 -0.31 15.65
N ALA A 15 19.45 0.36 15.11
CA ALA A 15 20.17 1.44 15.81
C ALA A 15 19.26 2.66 16.07
N GLU A 16 18.23 2.85 15.24
CA GLU A 16 17.23 3.90 15.40
C GLU A 16 15.84 3.38 15.00
N PRO A 17 14.82 3.41 15.88
CA PRO A 17 13.44 2.97 15.58
C PRO A 17 12.73 3.78 14.46
N LEU A 18 13.45 4.72 13.84
CA LEU A 18 13.04 5.56 12.71
C LEU A 18 13.03 4.79 11.38
N SER A 19 13.72 3.65 11.23
CA SER A 19 13.81 2.98 9.91
C SER A 19 12.44 2.55 9.41
N ARG A 20 11.61 1.97 10.27
CA ARG A 20 10.24 1.58 9.91
C ARG A 20 9.37 2.78 9.49
N PHE A 21 9.40 3.86 10.27
CA PHE A 21 8.63 5.06 9.97
C PHE A 21 9.08 5.66 8.63
N LEU A 22 10.40 5.77 8.42
CA LEU A 22 10.97 6.28 7.18
C LEU A 22 10.58 5.41 5.99
N LEU A 23 10.58 4.08 6.11
CA LEU A 23 10.13 3.18 5.05
C LEU A 23 8.65 3.40 4.70
N GLN A 24 7.77 3.52 5.70
CA GLN A 24 6.36 3.80 5.45
C GLN A 24 6.12 5.19 4.86
N PHE A 25 6.86 6.18 5.34
CA PHE A 25 6.85 7.52 4.78
C PHE A 25 7.30 7.50 3.31
N THR A 26 8.40 6.80 3.00
CA THR A 26 8.89 6.65 1.63
C THR A 26 7.85 5.96 0.75
N LEU A 27 7.17 4.91 1.21
CA LEU A 27 6.08 4.27 0.45
C LEU A 27 4.89 5.19 0.24
N LYS A 28 4.48 5.94 1.27
CA LYS A 28 3.39 6.93 1.16
C LYS A 28 3.73 7.98 0.11
N GLN A 29 4.94 8.54 0.19
CA GLN A 29 5.42 9.53 -0.77
C GLN A 29 5.52 8.94 -2.17
N ALA A 30 6.12 7.75 -2.32
CA ALA A 30 6.25 7.07 -3.61
C ALA A 30 4.89 6.81 -4.27
N SER A 31 3.87 6.43 -3.49
CA SER A 31 2.51 6.27 -3.99
C SER A 31 1.89 7.61 -4.42
N GLY A 32 2.18 8.73 -3.74
CA GLY A 32 1.63 10.03 -4.07
C GLY A 32 2.32 10.73 -5.24
N ILE A 33 3.61 10.45 -5.48
CA ILE A 33 4.42 11.06 -6.55
C ILE A 33 4.60 10.13 -7.75
N ALA A 34 3.96 8.96 -7.77
CA ALA A 34 4.06 8.04 -8.88
C ALA A 34 3.61 8.73 -10.19
N PRO A 35 4.28 8.48 -11.33
CA PRO A 35 3.92 9.10 -12.62
C PRO A 35 2.47 8.83 -13.04
N PHE A 36 1.92 7.67 -12.68
CA PHE A 36 0.54 7.28 -12.96
C PHE A 36 -0.15 6.83 -11.68
N ASN A 37 -1.35 7.37 -11.43
CA ASN A 37 -2.13 7.09 -10.24
C ASN A 37 -3.56 6.65 -10.57
N ALA A 38 -4.11 5.81 -9.70
CA ALA A 38 -5.54 5.57 -9.61
C ALA A 38 -5.96 5.57 -8.14
N TRP A 39 -7.10 6.18 -7.81
CA TRP A 39 -7.64 6.07 -6.45
C TRP A 39 -9.16 6.16 -6.44
N THR A 40 -9.75 5.50 -5.46
CA THR A 40 -11.20 5.37 -5.33
C THR A 40 -11.78 6.49 -4.45
N TYR A 41 -13.08 6.73 -4.57
CA TYR A 41 -13.89 7.19 -3.46
C TYR A 41 -13.99 6.09 -2.39
N VAL A 42 -14.63 6.42 -1.26
CA VAL A 42 -14.98 5.41 -0.26
C VAL A 42 -15.91 4.37 -0.91
N MET A 43 -15.68 3.10 -0.60
CA MET A 43 -16.44 1.97 -1.11
C MET A 43 -16.58 0.88 -0.03
N PRO A 44 -17.53 -0.05 -0.17
CA PRO A 44 -17.64 -1.18 0.74
C PRO A 44 -16.35 -2.01 0.78
N THR A 45 -15.92 -2.43 1.97
CA THR A 45 -14.66 -3.17 2.17
C THR A 45 -14.60 -4.46 1.34
N GLU A 46 -15.73 -5.12 1.10
CA GLU A 46 -15.83 -6.35 0.32
C GLU A 46 -15.42 -6.16 -1.15
N ARG A 47 -15.47 -4.92 -1.67
CA ARG A 47 -14.98 -4.63 -3.02
C ARG A 47 -13.48 -4.86 -3.16
N LEU A 48 -12.71 -4.89 -2.06
CA LEU A 48 -11.28 -5.17 -2.10
C LEU A 48 -10.94 -6.65 -2.36
N GLU A 49 -11.87 -7.58 -2.16
CA GLU A 49 -11.62 -9.03 -2.23
C GLU A 49 -10.84 -9.50 -3.47
N PRO A 50 -11.16 -9.05 -4.70
CA PRO A 50 -10.42 -9.47 -5.89
C PRO A 50 -8.93 -9.12 -5.86
N LEU A 51 -8.55 -8.05 -5.14
CA LEU A 51 -7.18 -7.55 -5.08
C LEU A 51 -6.23 -8.52 -4.36
N TRP A 52 -6.73 -9.35 -3.44
CA TRP A 52 -5.91 -10.23 -2.61
C TRP A 52 -5.24 -11.36 -3.40
N SER A 53 -5.76 -11.67 -4.58
CA SER A 53 -5.13 -12.62 -5.50
C SER A 53 -3.85 -12.06 -6.15
N VAL A 54 -3.76 -10.74 -6.31
CA VAL A 54 -2.69 -10.05 -7.05
C VAL A 54 -1.71 -9.32 -6.13
N LEU A 55 -2.25 -8.67 -5.10
CA LEU A 55 -1.48 -7.86 -4.18
C LEU A 55 -0.84 -8.71 -3.08
N ARG A 56 0.38 -8.35 -2.71
CA ARG A 56 1.09 -8.91 -1.55
C ARG A 56 1.26 -7.83 -0.50
N PRO A 57 0.95 -8.11 0.79
CA PRO A 57 1.19 -7.14 1.85
C PRO A 57 2.68 -6.83 1.94
N VAL A 58 3.03 -5.56 2.07
CA VAL A 58 4.39 -5.16 2.42
C VAL A 58 4.56 -5.46 3.92
N PRO A 59 5.60 -6.22 4.34
CA PRO A 59 5.73 -6.73 5.71
C PRO A 59 6.19 -5.64 6.70
N LEU A 60 5.44 -4.55 6.79
CA LEU A 60 5.64 -3.44 7.71
C LEU A 60 4.41 -3.33 8.63
N SER A 61 4.61 -3.45 9.94
CA SER A 61 3.54 -3.20 10.92
C SER A 61 3.06 -1.76 10.82
N PRO A 62 1.75 -1.48 10.75
CA PRO A 62 1.23 -0.11 10.61
C PRO A 62 1.79 0.81 11.72
N TYR A 63 2.21 2.02 11.35
CA TYR A 63 2.82 2.98 12.29
C TYR A 63 1.83 3.50 13.34
N MET A 64 0.52 3.49 13.06
CA MET A 64 -0.52 3.87 14.02
C MET A 64 -1.50 2.72 14.26
N PRO A 65 -1.69 2.26 15.52
CA PRO A 65 -2.67 1.22 15.87
C PRO A 65 -4.13 1.70 15.90
N ALA A 66 -4.38 3.00 15.77
CA ALA A 66 -5.72 3.58 15.91
C ALA A 66 -6.14 4.32 14.63
N TYR A 67 -7.17 3.77 13.97
CA TYR A 67 -8.00 4.36 12.92
C TYR A 67 -7.30 4.80 11.61
N GLY A 68 -7.58 4.06 10.53
CA GLY A 68 -7.29 4.49 9.16
C GLY A 68 -5.83 4.35 8.71
N GLY A 69 -5.02 3.56 9.43
CA GLY A 69 -3.63 3.30 9.08
C GLY A 69 -3.54 2.66 7.70
N HIS A 70 -3.08 3.43 6.71
CA HIS A 70 -2.88 2.89 5.37
C HIS A 70 -1.91 1.71 5.42
N LEU A 71 -2.39 0.54 5.02
CA LEU A 71 -1.57 -0.62 4.78
C LEU A 71 -1.05 -0.56 3.34
N PHE A 72 0.23 -0.91 3.19
CA PHE A 72 0.87 -0.94 1.88
C PHE A 72 0.87 -2.36 1.33
N TYR A 73 0.54 -2.46 0.05
CA TYR A 73 0.60 -3.70 -0.70
C TYR A 73 1.35 -3.46 -2.00
N ALA A 74 1.98 -4.49 -2.54
CA ALA A 74 2.76 -4.41 -3.76
C ALA A 74 2.41 -5.56 -4.72
N ALA A 75 2.55 -5.26 -6.01
CA ALA A 75 2.65 -6.21 -7.11
C ALA A 75 3.74 -5.71 -8.07
N PRO A 76 4.18 -6.50 -9.08
CA PRO A 76 5.19 -6.05 -10.02
C PRO A 76 4.83 -4.69 -10.67
N GLY A 77 5.63 -3.67 -10.39
CA GLY A 77 5.43 -2.30 -10.92
C GLY A 77 4.32 -1.47 -10.24
N LEU A 78 3.62 -2.03 -9.26
CA LEU A 78 2.44 -1.43 -8.63
C LEU A 78 2.60 -1.33 -7.11
N LEU A 79 2.39 -0.13 -6.57
CA LEU A 79 2.27 0.09 -5.13
C LEU A 79 0.82 0.47 -4.82
N ALA A 80 0.24 -0.15 -3.80
CA ALA A 80 -1.09 0.16 -3.30
C ALA A 80 -1.03 0.63 -1.83
N SER A 81 -1.84 1.63 -1.51
CA SER A 81 -2.06 2.17 -0.17
C SER A 81 -3.55 2.07 0.13
N ILE A 82 -3.92 1.17 1.04
CA ILE A 82 -5.32 0.85 1.34
C ILE A 82 -5.62 1.24 2.79
N SER A 83 -6.67 2.03 3.00
CA SER A 83 -7.28 2.22 4.31
C SER A 83 -8.62 1.50 4.29
N ALA A 84 -8.86 0.62 5.26
CA ALA A 84 -10.13 -0.10 5.38
C ALA A 84 -10.49 -0.30 6.85
N ASP A 85 -11.78 -0.29 7.13
CA ASP A 85 -12.39 -0.82 8.35
C ASP A 85 -13.39 -1.95 7.98
N GLU A 86 -14.25 -2.33 8.92
CA GLU A 86 -15.23 -3.40 8.72
C GLU A 86 -16.26 -3.11 7.62
N ASN A 87 -16.52 -1.84 7.29
CA ASN A 87 -17.59 -1.44 6.36
C ASN A 87 -17.04 -0.66 5.16
N GLU A 88 -16.04 0.19 5.37
CA GLU A 88 -15.58 1.17 4.40
C GLU A 88 -14.10 1.03 4.08
N ALA A 89 -13.78 1.21 2.81
CA ALA A 89 -12.42 1.21 2.30
C ALA A 89 -12.17 2.32 1.28
N ASN A 90 -10.92 2.76 1.22
CA ASN A 90 -10.37 3.48 0.08
C ASN A 90 -9.05 2.84 -0.35
N ALA A 91 -8.78 2.88 -1.66
CA ALA A 91 -7.56 2.37 -2.24
C ALA A 91 -6.92 3.42 -3.14
N ALA A 92 -5.62 3.61 -2.98
CA ALA A 92 -4.79 4.38 -3.89
C ALA A 92 -3.70 3.49 -4.48
N PHE A 93 -3.44 3.66 -5.76
CA PHE A 93 -2.49 2.88 -6.56
C PHE A 93 -1.53 3.84 -7.26
N GLY A 94 -0.24 3.56 -7.17
CA GLY A 94 0.81 4.27 -7.88
C GLY A 94 1.62 3.30 -8.74
N ALA A 95 1.89 3.71 -9.98
CA ALA A 95 2.69 2.93 -10.93
C ALA A 95 3.71 3.79 -11.67
N ARG A 96 4.83 3.17 -12.07
CA ARG A 96 5.83 3.80 -12.95
C ARG A 96 5.40 3.78 -14.42
N HIS A 97 4.65 2.77 -14.81
CA HIS A 97 4.18 2.55 -16.18
C HIS A 97 2.65 2.57 -16.21
N ARG A 98 2.09 3.20 -17.24
CA ARG A 98 0.63 3.41 -17.37
C ARG A 98 -0.11 2.08 -17.51
N GLU A 99 0.46 1.17 -18.30
CA GLU A 99 -0.05 -0.16 -18.56
C GLU A 99 -0.19 -1.02 -17.29
N THR A 100 0.58 -0.73 -16.24
CA THR A 100 0.46 -1.43 -14.95
C THR A 100 -0.88 -1.15 -14.27
N LEU A 101 -1.52 0.00 -14.53
CA LEU A 101 -2.84 0.31 -14.00
C LEU A 101 -3.96 -0.34 -14.81
N ALA A 102 -3.73 -0.70 -16.08
CA ALA A 102 -4.78 -1.16 -16.97
C ALA A 102 -5.62 -2.34 -16.42
N PRO A 103 -5.04 -3.37 -15.78
CA PRO A 103 -5.82 -4.46 -15.18
C PRO A 103 -6.82 -4.00 -14.11
N LEU A 104 -6.55 -2.88 -13.43
CA LEU A 104 -7.44 -2.36 -12.39
C LEU A 104 -8.77 -1.84 -12.96
N LYS A 105 -8.84 -1.50 -14.27
CA LYS A 105 -10.11 -1.11 -14.92
C LYS A 105 -11.15 -2.23 -14.94
N ALA A 106 -10.72 -3.49 -14.80
CA ALA A 106 -11.64 -4.63 -14.74
C ALA A 106 -12.44 -4.65 -13.43
N TYR A 107 -11.99 -3.94 -12.39
CA TYR A 107 -12.72 -3.81 -11.14
C TYR A 107 -13.72 -2.66 -11.21
N ASP A 108 -14.97 -2.95 -10.85
CA ASP A 108 -16.02 -1.94 -10.67
C ASP A 108 -15.78 -1.17 -9.36
N PHE A 109 -14.74 -0.33 -9.34
CA PHE A 109 -14.48 0.57 -8.23
C PHE A 109 -15.00 1.98 -8.55
N PRO A 110 -15.49 2.72 -7.54
CA PRO A 110 -15.88 4.11 -7.73
C PRO A 110 -14.63 4.98 -7.85
N TRP A 111 -13.99 4.98 -9.02
CA TRP A 111 -12.76 5.73 -9.27
C TRP A 111 -12.99 7.24 -9.14
N ARG A 112 -12.18 7.89 -8.31
CA ARG A 112 -12.08 9.36 -8.26
C ARG A 112 -11.03 9.87 -9.24
N ARG A 113 -9.99 9.08 -9.49
CA ARG A 113 -8.96 9.31 -10.50
C ARG A 113 -8.48 7.99 -11.09
N PHE A 114 -8.15 8.00 -12.38
CA PHE A 114 -7.53 6.88 -13.07
C PHE A 114 -6.68 7.37 -14.27
N ASP A 115 -5.35 7.29 -14.17
CA ASP A 115 -4.43 7.89 -15.15
C ASP A 115 -4.07 6.98 -16.35
N ALA A 116 -4.86 5.94 -16.63
CA ALA A 116 -4.58 5.00 -17.73
C ALA A 116 -5.24 5.35 -19.06
#